data_AF-A0AAJ0JPD2-F1
#
_entry.id   AF-A0AAJ0JPD2-F1
#
_cell.length_a   1.000
_cell.length_b   1.000
_cell.length_c   1.000
_cell.angle_alpha   90.00
_cell.angle_beta   90.00
_cell.angle_gamma   90.00
#
_symmetry.space_group_name_H-M   'P 1'
#
loop_
_entity.id
_entity.type
_entity.pdbx_description
1 polymer ?
#
loop_
_entity_poly.entity_id
_entity_poly.type
_entity_poly.pdbx_seq_one_letter_code
_entity_poly.pdbx_strand_id
1 'polypeptide(L)' 'MKSTVTYLIKMKETNLYIINRPTYNNPTVKYSTDKRDAREFNGLEDAEVDMNNHVAIKKVVTETTEYEEVDFNE' A
#
# COMPACT_ATOMS: atom_id res chain seq x y z
N MET A 1 -10.11 15.41 9.68
CA MET A 1 -10.14 14.07 9.08
C MET A 1 -8.69 13.61 8.90
N LYS A 2 -8.28 12.53 9.57
CA LYS A 2 -6.92 11.98 9.40
C LYS A 2 -7.00 10.88 8.35
N SER A 3 -6.27 11.05 7.25
CA SER A 3 -6.21 10.06 6.18
C SER A 3 -4.77 9.66 5.92
N THR A 4 -4.49 8.36 5.94
CA THR A 4 -3.20 7.81 5.54
C THR A 4 -3.32 7.29 4.11
N VAL A 5 -2.43 7.74 3.23
CA VAL A 5 -2.36 7.29 1.84
C VAL A 5 -1.10 6.44 1.66
N THR A 6 -1.29 5.21 1.21
CA THR A 6 -0.18 4.31 0.82
C THR A 6 -0.46 3.70 -0.55
N TYR A 7 0.54 3.06 -1.13
CA TYR A 7 0.45 2.42 -2.44
C TYR A 7 0.96 0.98 -2.35
N LEU A 8 0.29 0.08 -3.05
CA LEU A 8 0.82 -1.24 -3.39
C LEU A 8 1.23 -1.21 -4.86
N ILE A 9 2.32 -1.87 -5.22
CA ILE A 9 2.77 -1.95 -6.61
C ILE A 9 2.68 -3.39 -7.09
N LYS A 10 2.14 -3.60 -8.29
CA LYS A 10 2.07 -4.91 -8.95
C LYS A 10 2.37 -4.80 -10.44
N MET A 11 2.69 -5.91 -11.09
CA MET A 11 2.78 -5.96 -12.55
C MET A 11 1.42 -5.68 -13.20
N LYS A 12 1.41 -5.05 -14.39
CA LYS A 12 0.18 -4.69 -15.12
C LYS A 12 -0.63 -5.92 -15.53
N GLU A 13 0.03 -6.86 -16.21
CA GLU A 13 -0.61 -8.02 -16.85
C GLU A 13 -0.81 -9.21 -15.91
N THR A 14 -0.26 -9.16 -14.70
CA THR A 14 -0.34 -10.27 -13.74
C THR A 14 -0.77 -9.77 -12.35
N ASN A 15 -1.02 -10.72 -11.44
CA ASN A 15 -1.30 -10.43 -10.03
C ASN A 15 -0.07 -10.66 -9.16
N LEU A 16 1.11 -10.32 -9.69
CA LEU A 16 2.37 -10.34 -8.94
C LEU A 16 2.62 -9.00 -8.27
N TYR A 17 2.54 -8.99 -6.95
CA TYR A 17 2.74 -7.81 -6.10
C TYR A 17 4.19 -7.72 -5.65
N ILE A 18 4.73 -6.51 -5.60
CA ILE A 18 6.07 -6.26 -5.06
C ILE A 18 6.05 -6.40 -3.54
N ILE A 19 6.95 -7.22 -2.99
CA ILE A 19 7.01 -7.54 -1.55
C ILE A 19 8.21 -6.92 -0.82
N ASN A 20 9.10 -6.22 -1.54
CA ASN A 20 10.24 -5.52 -0.96
C ASN A 20 10.34 -4.09 -1.52
N ARG A 21 11.17 -3.24 -0.89
CA ARG A 21 11.49 -1.92 -1.42
C ARG A 21 12.84 -1.99 -2.16
N PRO A 22 12.87 -2.06 -3.51
CA PRO A 22 14.10 -1.97 -4.27
C PRO A 22 14.69 -0.56 -4.12
N THR A 23 16.01 -0.48 -4.06
CA THR A 23 16.76 0.77 -3.95
C THR A 23 17.87 0.79 -4.98
N TYR A 24 18.52 1.93 -5.19
CA TYR A 24 19.66 2.04 -6.10
C TYR A 24 20.76 1.01 -5.78
N ASN A 25 21.06 0.80 -4.49
CA ASN A 25 22.09 -0.15 -4.04
C ASN A 25 21.63 -1.61 -4.10
N ASN A 26 20.31 -1.87 -4.10
CA ASN A 26 19.74 -3.19 -4.25
C ASN A 26 18.46 -3.12 -5.09
N PRO A 27 18.59 -3.11 -6.43
CA PRO A 27 17.47 -2.92 -7.34
C PRO A 27 16.63 -4.18 -7.52
N THR A 28 16.96 -5.27 -6.84
CA THR A 28 16.25 -6.55 -7.00
C THR A 28 14.81 -6.41 -6.54
N VAL A 29 13.86 -6.65 -7.45
CA VAL A 29 12.43 -6.68 -7.15
C VAL A 29 11.99 -8.13 -6.89
N LYS A 30 11.34 -8.35 -5.75
CA LYS A 30 10.74 -9.62 -5.36
C LYS A 30 9.23 -9.52 -5.46
N TYR A 31 8.60 -10.62 -5.86
CA TYR A 31 7.17 -10.68 -6.09
C TYR A 31 6.50 -11.79 -5.27
N SER A 32 5.22 -11.60 -4.95
CA SER A 32 4.30 -12.63 -4.44
C SER A 32 2.98 -12.58 -5.20
N THR A 33 2.32 -13.72 -5.34
CA THR A 33 0.94 -13.79 -5.83
C THR A 33 -0.09 -13.45 -4.75
N ASP A 34 0.30 -13.47 -3.46
CA ASP A 34 -0.57 -13.07 -2.36
C ASP A 34 -0.43 -11.56 -2.11
N LYS A 35 -1.55 -10.84 -2.23
CA LYS A 35 -1.63 -9.40 -1.98
C LYS A 35 -1.25 -9.03 -0.54
N ARG A 36 -1.42 -9.94 0.43
CA ARG A 36 -1.12 -9.66 1.85
C ARG A 36 0.37 -9.51 2.12
N ASP A 37 1.22 -10.10 1.28
CA ASP A 37 2.67 -9.96 1.35
C ASP A 37 3.15 -8.65 0.73
N ALA A 38 2.28 -7.94 0.00
CA ALA A 38 2.63 -6.76 -0.75
C ALA A 38 3.15 -5.66 0.18
N ARG A 39 4.29 -5.07 -0.22
CA ARG A 39 4.88 -3.98 0.54
C ARG A 39 4.09 -2.69 0.30
N GLU A 40 3.80 -1.96 1.37
CA GLU A 40 3.23 -0.61 1.28
C GLU A 40 4.31 0.45 1.08
N PHE A 41 4.04 1.36 0.15
CA PHE A 41 4.87 2.51 -0.20
C PHE A 41 4.15 3.79 0.20
N ASN A 42 4.84 4.70 0.87
CA ASN A 42 4.27 6.00 1.27
C ASN A 42 4.28 7.03 0.12
N GLY A 43 5.06 6.75 -0.92
CA GLY A 43 5.17 7.52 -2.16
C GLY A 43 5.82 6.65 -3.24
N LEU A 44 5.65 7.02 -4.52
CA LEU A 44 6.20 6.27 -5.65
C LEU A 44 7.66 6.63 -5.96
N GLU A 45 8.13 7.77 -5.45
CA GLU A 45 9.51 8.28 -5.61
C GLU A 45 10.54 7.50 -4.77
N ASP A 46 10.09 6.74 -3.76
CA ASP A 46 10.95 6.00 -2.83
C ASP A 46 11.39 4.61 -3.33
N ALA A 47 11.07 4.25 -4.58
CA ALA A 47 11.27 2.91 -5.09
C ALA A 47 11.88 2.90 -6.49
N GLU A 48 12.96 2.15 -6.66
CA GLU A 48 13.54 1.83 -7.98
C GLU A 48 12.68 0.75 -8.67
N VAL A 49 11.48 1.14 -9.10
CA VAL A 49 10.53 0.24 -9.78
C VAL A 49 10.18 0.82 -11.15
N ASP A 50 10.33 -0.01 -12.18
CA ASP A 50 9.92 0.35 -13.55
C ASP A 50 8.39 0.39 -13.69
N MET A 51 7.81 1.59 -13.60
CA MET A 51 6.37 1.81 -13.73
C MET A 51 5.82 1.61 -15.17
N ASN A 52 6.67 1.36 -16.17
CA ASN A 52 6.18 0.97 -17.50
C ASN A 52 5.54 -0.42 -17.48
N ASN A 53 6.09 -1.33 -16.67
CA ASN A 53 5.59 -2.70 -16.49
C ASN A 53 4.72 -2.86 -15.25
N HIS A 54 4.70 -1.86 -14.36
CA HIS A 54 3.99 -1.90 -13.09
C HIS A 54 2.85 -0.88 -13.00
N VAL A 55 1.94 -1.12 -12.07
CA VAL A 55 0.86 -0.21 -11.72
C VAL A 55 0.81 -0.04 -10.20
N ALA A 56 0.56 1.18 -9.76
CA ALA A 56 0.35 1.51 -8.36
C ALA A 56 -1.14 1.46 -8.04
N ILE A 57 -1.48 0.77 -6.95
CA ILE A 57 -2.81 0.68 -6.38
C ILE A 57 -2.82 1.57 -5.14
N LYS A 58 -3.53 2.69 -5.22
CA LYS A 58 -3.69 3.63 -4.10
C LYS A 58 -4.57 3.01 -3.03
N LYS A 59 -4.08 2.98 -1.79
CA LYS A 59 -4.81 2.67 -0.57
C LYS A 59 -5.01 3.96 0.21
N VAL A 60 -6.25 4.24 0.57
CA VAL A 60 -6.61 5.37 1.44
C VAL A 60 -7.29 4.80 2.66
N VAL A 61 -6.74 5.06 3.83
CA VAL A 61 -7.35 4.70 5.11
C VAL A 61 -7.82 6.00 5.76
N THR A 62 -9.13 6.13 5.93
CA THR A 62 -9.77 7.23 6.66
C THR A 62 -10.24 6.69 8.01
N GLU A 63 -9.71 7.26 9.09
CA GLU A 63 -10.14 6.92 10.44
C GLU A 63 -11.15 7.96 10.91
N THR A 64 -12.30 7.48 11.38
CA THR A 64 -13.37 8.30 11.96
C THR A 64 -13.67 7.74 13.33
N THR A 65 -13.68 8.60 14.34
CA THR A 65 -13.99 8.23 15.73
C THR A 65 -15.19 9.04 16.15
N GLU A 66 -16.26 8.36 16.55
CA GLU A 66 -17.51 8.94 17.01
C GLU A 66 -17.76 8.50 18.46
N TYR A 67 -18.24 9.43 19.27
CA TYR A 67 -18.60 9.19 20.67
C TYR A 67 -20.06 9.55 20.82
N GLU A 68 -20.84 8.64 21.38
CA GLU A 68 -22.25 8.85 21.70
C GLU A 68 -22.42 8.72 23.21
N GLU A 69 -23.19 9.64 23.80
CA GLU A 69 -23.64 9.50 25.18
C GLU A 69 -24.74 8.43 25.21
N VAL A 70 -24.54 7.41 26.04
CA VAL A 70 -25.50 6.32 26.24
C VAL A 70 -26.16 6.53 27.59
N ASP A 71 -27.47 6.83 27.59
CA ASP A 71 -28.25 6.92 28.83
C ASP A 71 -28.37 5.53 29.45
N PHE A 72 -27.77 5.36 30.63
CA PHE A 72 -27.88 4.15 31.42
C PHE A 72 -29.05 4.29 32.41
N ASN A 73 -30.28 4.09 31.92
CA ASN A 73 -31.44 3.93 32.79
C ASN A 73 -31.55 2.45 33.20
N GLU A 74 -31.13 2.12 34.42
CA GLU A 74 -31.43 0.83 35.10
C GLU A 74 -32.89 0.73 35.54
#